data_AF-A0A7V9ETT0-F1
#
_entry.id   AF-A0A7V9ETT0-F1
#
_cell.length_a   1.000
_cell.length_b   1.000
_cell.length_c   1.000
_cell.angle_alpha   90.00
_cell.angle_beta   90.00
_cell.angle_gamma   90.00
#
_symmetry.space_group_name_H-M   'P 1'
#
loop_
_entity.id
_entity.type
_entity.pdbx_description
1 polymer ?
#
loop_
_entity_poly.entity_id
_entity_poly.type
_entity_poly.pdbx_seq_one_letter_code
_entity_poly.pdbx_strand_id
1 'polypeptide(L)'
;GLAAGRDTIAREYVTGFAVTFELGAPSVRAARASGLSWADATVEGYLAILTGVPDTHVARKLGSEEAARIAGRAAQVSTAGGVRTGEGRAALAALDAELRDARNSRNPGTTADLTCAALFVVILEDGWNS
;
A
#
# COMPACT_ATOMS: atom_id res chain seq x y z
N GLY A 1 -26.75 -22.21 9.48
CA GLY A 1 -25.61 -22.49 8.59
C GLY A 1 -25.41 -21.49 7.44
N LEU A 2 -26.07 -20.32 7.41
CA LEU A 2 -25.84 -19.29 6.37
C LEU A 2 -25.10 -18.05 6.91
N ALA A 3 -24.91 -17.95 8.23
CA ALA A 3 -24.28 -16.81 8.89
C ALA A 3 -22.74 -16.87 8.85
N ALA A 4 -22.14 -18.05 9.03
CA ALA A 4 -20.69 -18.21 9.07
C ALA A 4 -20.00 -17.85 7.74
N GLY A 5 -20.61 -18.18 6.59
CA GLY A 5 -20.08 -17.76 5.28
C GLY A 5 -20.24 -16.27 5.00
N ARG A 6 -21.28 -15.64 5.57
CA ARG A 6 -21.50 -14.19 5.49
C ARG A 6 -20.49 -13.42 6.35
N ASP A 7 -20.11 -13.98 7.51
CA ASP A 7 -19.12 -13.40 8.42
C ASP A 7 -17.70 -13.43 7.84
N THR A 8 -17.31 -14.50 7.15
CA THR A 8 -15.98 -14.58 6.53
C THR A 8 -15.86 -13.65 5.32
N ILE A 9 -16.91 -13.54 4.49
CA ILE A 9 -16.94 -12.59 3.37
C ILE A 9 -16.99 -11.16 3.91
N ALA A 10 -17.79 -10.88 4.94
CA ALA A 10 -17.81 -9.58 5.58
C ALA A 10 -16.45 -9.24 6.21
N ARG A 11 -15.73 -10.20 6.79
CA ARG A 11 -14.40 -9.95 7.38
C ARG A 11 -13.31 -9.73 6.33
N GLU A 12 -13.35 -10.45 5.21
CA GLU A 12 -12.46 -10.20 4.06
C GLU A 12 -12.78 -8.85 3.37
N TYR A 13 -14.05 -8.48 3.26
CA TYR A 13 -14.47 -7.15 2.82
C TYR A 13 -14.00 -6.08 3.82
N VAL A 14 -14.19 -6.29 5.12
CA VAL A 14 -13.83 -5.31 6.16
C VAL A 14 -12.33 -5.06 6.19
N THR A 15 -11.46 -6.04 5.96
CA THR A 15 -10.01 -5.78 5.93
C THR A 15 -9.56 -5.06 4.66
N GLY A 16 -10.07 -5.43 3.48
CA GLY A 16 -9.69 -4.76 2.23
C GLY A 16 -10.23 -3.34 2.15
N PHE A 17 -11.50 -3.14 2.48
CA PHE A 17 -12.14 -1.83 2.47
C PHE A 17 -11.63 -0.91 3.58
N ALA A 18 -11.37 -1.42 4.79
CA ALA A 18 -10.76 -0.59 5.83
C ALA A 18 -9.36 -0.12 5.41
N VAL A 19 -8.52 -1.00 4.85
CA VAL A 19 -7.20 -0.57 4.37
C VAL A 19 -7.32 0.46 3.25
N THR A 20 -8.25 0.28 2.30
CA THR A 20 -8.48 1.26 1.24
C THR A 20 -8.99 2.60 1.78
N PHE A 21 -10.02 2.62 2.63
CA PHE A 21 -10.71 3.84 3.06
C PHE A 21 -10.07 4.53 4.28
N GLU A 22 -9.42 3.79 5.17
CA GLU A 22 -8.87 4.31 6.42
C GLU A 22 -7.35 4.52 6.36
N LEU A 23 -6.66 3.87 5.41
CA LEU A 23 -5.21 4.00 5.25
C LEU A 23 -4.82 4.54 3.87
N GLY A 24 -5.13 3.81 2.79
CA GLY A 24 -4.71 4.14 1.43
C GLY A 24 -5.23 5.50 0.94
N ALA A 25 -6.55 5.68 0.90
CA ALA A 25 -7.17 6.90 0.38
C ALA A 25 -6.80 8.15 1.22
N PRO A 26 -6.81 8.11 2.57
CA PRO A 26 -6.31 9.22 3.38
C PRO A 26 -4.84 9.56 3.10
N SER A 27 -3.96 8.57 2.94
CA SER A 27 -2.55 8.80 2.61
C SER A 27 -2.36 9.45 1.23
N VAL A 28 -3.09 8.99 0.21
CA VAL A 28 -3.08 9.60 -1.13
C VAL A 28 -3.58 11.04 -1.07
N ARG A 29 -4.70 11.32 -0.38
CA ARG A 29 -5.24 12.68 -0.22
C ARG A 29 -4.26 13.60 0.48
N ALA A 30 -3.68 13.16 1.58
CA ALA A 30 -2.68 13.94 2.32
C ALA A 30 -1.47 14.28 1.44
N ALA A 31 -0.98 13.31 0.67
CA ALA A 31 0.10 13.52 -0.29
C ALA A 31 -0.29 14.56 -1.37
N ARG A 32 -1.48 14.44 -1.96
CA ARG A 32 -1.99 15.41 -2.95
C ARG A 32 -2.16 16.81 -2.37
N ALA A 33 -2.73 16.92 -1.17
CA ALA A 33 -2.91 18.19 -0.47
C ALA A 33 -1.57 18.86 -0.13
N SER A 34 -0.49 18.08 0.07
CA SER A 34 0.88 18.59 0.24
C SER A 34 1.57 19.02 -1.07
N GLY A 35 0.86 18.96 -2.20
CA GLY A 35 1.38 19.38 -3.51
C GLY A 35 2.14 18.30 -4.29
N LEU A 36 2.15 17.05 -3.82
CA LEU A 36 2.79 15.95 -4.55
C LEU A 36 2.02 15.60 -5.82
N SER A 37 2.74 15.19 -6.86
CA SER A 37 2.16 14.67 -8.10
C SER A 37 1.33 13.41 -7.83
N TRP A 38 0.47 13.01 -8.77
CA TRP A 38 -0.25 11.74 -8.66
C TRP A 38 0.67 10.52 -8.57
N ALA A 39 1.82 10.55 -9.25
CA ALA A 39 2.82 9.50 -9.17
C ALA A 39 3.43 9.40 -7.77
N ASP A 40 3.89 10.53 -7.22
CA ASP A 40 4.45 10.58 -5.86
C ASP A 40 3.39 10.25 -4.80
N ALA A 41 2.14 10.70 -4.97
CA ALA A 41 1.04 10.36 -4.07
C ALA A 41 0.66 8.86 -4.11
N THR A 42 0.76 8.24 -5.29
CA THR A 42 0.59 6.78 -5.44
C THR A 42 1.65 6.03 -4.63
N VAL A 43 2.91 6.46 -4.71
CA VAL A 43 4.01 5.85 -3.94
C VAL A 43 3.79 6.01 -2.44
N GLU A 44 3.36 7.19 -1.99
CA GLU A 44 3.08 7.44 -0.58
C GLU A 44 1.91 6.59 -0.06
N GLY A 45 0.84 6.45 -0.85
CA GLY A 45 -0.27 5.53 -0.53
C GLY A 45 0.19 4.07 -0.45
N TYR A 46 1.01 3.65 -1.40
CA TYR A 46 1.60 2.30 -1.42
C TYR A 46 2.47 2.03 -0.18
N LEU A 47 3.38 2.95 0.16
CA LEU A 47 4.25 2.83 1.34
C LEU A 47 3.45 2.78 2.64
N ALA A 48 2.40 3.60 2.76
CA ALA A 48 1.53 3.61 3.92
C ALA A 48 0.82 2.26 4.10
N ILE A 49 0.23 1.72 3.02
CA ILE A 49 -0.42 0.40 3.04
C ILE A 49 0.57 -0.70 3.40
N LEU A 50 1.72 -0.77 2.71
CA LEU A 50 2.71 -1.83 2.89
C LEU A 50 3.32 -1.80 4.29
N THR A 51 3.47 -0.62 4.88
CA THR A 51 3.94 -0.46 6.27
C THR A 51 2.89 -0.95 7.27
N GLY A 52 1.61 -0.64 7.04
CA GLY A 52 0.52 -0.97 7.95
C GLY A 52 0.09 -2.44 7.92
N VAL A 53 0.15 -3.08 6.74
CA VAL A 53 -0.35 -4.44 6.54
C VAL A 53 0.65 -5.27 5.70
N PRO A 54 1.27 -6.31 6.28
CA PRO A 54 2.14 -7.22 5.51
C PRO A 54 1.43 -7.82 4.31
N ASP A 55 2.09 -7.81 3.16
CA ASP A 55 1.48 -8.20 1.89
C ASP A 55 1.17 -9.71 1.82
N THR A 56 -0.09 -10.06 1.58
CA THR A 56 -0.55 -11.45 1.57
C THR A 56 -0.09 -12.23 0.33
N HIS A 57 0.13 -11.55 -0.81
CA HIS A 57 0.68 -12.18 -2.00
C HIS A 57 2.15 -12.58 -1.81
N VAL A 58 2.95 -11.72 -1.17
CA VAL A 58 4.31 -12.08 -0.73
C VAL A 58 4.25 -13.20 0.31
N ALA A 59 3.41 -13.08 1.34
CA ALA A 59 3.32 -14.07 2.41
C ALA A 59 2.98 -15.47 1.86
N ARG A 60 2.10 -15.55 0.87
CA ARG A 60 1.74 -16.79 0.19
C ARG A 60 2.90 -17.40 -0.59
N LYS A 61 3.77 -16.58 -1.19
CA LYS A 61 4.87 -17.05 -2.05
C LYS A 61 6.16 -17.33 -1.27
N LEU A 62 6.46 -16.54 -0.25
CA LEU A 62 7.76 -16.47 0.41
C LEU A 62 7.68 -16.58 1.95
N GLY A 63 6.48 -16.65 2.53
CA GLY A 63 6.26 -16.76 3.97
C GLY A 63 6.02 -15.41 4.66
N SER A 64 5.42 -15.47 5.85
CA SER A 64 5.05 -14.30 6.65
C SER A 64 6.25 -13.49 7.13
N GLU A 65 7.38 -14.12 7.39
CA GLU A 65 8.62 -13.44 7.80
C GLU A 65 9.15 -12.51 6.71
N GLU A 66 9.16 -12.94 5.45
CA GLU A 66 9.61 -12.10 4.32
C GLU A 66 8.61 -10.96 4.07
N ALA A 67 7.31 -11.21 4.19
CA ALA A 67 6.30 -10.16 4.10
C ALA A 67 6.47 -9.09 5.20
N ALA A 68 6.73 -9.51 6.44
CA ALA A 68 7.02 -8.60 7.55
C ALA A 68 8.34 -7.83 7.34
N ARG A 69 9.38 -8.49 6.80
CA ARG A 69 10.65 -7.83 6.47
C ARG A 69 10.45 -6.72 5.44
N ILE A 70 9.69 -6.98 4.38
CA ILE A 70 9.38 -5.99 3.34
C ILE A 70 8.56 -4.82 3.91
N ALA A 71 7.55 -5.10 4.74
CA ALA A 71 6.79 -4.06 5.45
C ALA A 71 7.72 -3.17 6.31
N GLY A 72 8.66 -3.77 7.04
CA GLY A 72 9.66 -3.04 7.81
C GLY A 72 10.58 -2.17 6.95
N ARG A 73 10.95 -2.63 5.74
CA ARG A 73 11.71 -1.81 4.79
C ARG A 73 10.89 -0.62 4.27
N ALA A 74 9.61 -0.81 3.97
CA ALA A 74 8.71 0.30 3.61
C ALA A 74 8.57 1.34 4.74
N ALA A 75 8.54 0.89 6.00
CA ALA A 75 8.54 1.76 7.16
C ALA A 75 9.82 2.61 7.26
N GLN A 76 10.98 2.02 6.94
CA GLN A 76 12.26 2.75 6.88
C GLN A 76 12.24 3.84 5.80
N VAL A 77 11.70 3.53 4.61
CA VAL A 77 11.52 4.54 3.53
C VAL A 77 10.64 5.69 4.02
N SER A 78 9.52 5.38 4.66
CA SER A 78 8.59 6.37 5.20
C SER A 78 9.25 7.25 6.28
N THR A 79 10.01 6.63 7.19
CA THR A 79 10.76 7.33 8.26
C THR A 79 11.82 8.26 7.70
N ALA A 80 12.48 7.85 6.61
CA ALA A 80 13.46 8.68 5.90
C ALA A 80 12.83 9.86 5.13
N GLY A 81 11.50 9.97 5.11
CA GLY A 81 10.75 11.05 4.46
C GLY A 81 10.11 10.69 3.13
N GLY A 82 10.11 9.41 2.75
CA GLY A 82 9.43 8.90 1.55
C GLY A 82 9.89 9.61 0.28
N VAL A 83 8.95 10.01 -0.55
CA VAL A 83 9.27 10.77 -1.77
C VAL A 83 9.66 12.22 -1.47
N ARG A 84 9.52 12.73 -0.25
CA ARG A 84 9.72 14.17 0.04
C ARG A 84 11.18 14.55 0.22
N THR A 85 12.06 13.60 0.52
CA THR A 85 13.46 13.84 0.85
C THR A 85 14.39 13.09 -0.10
N GLY A 86 15.64 13.57 -0.21
CA GLY A 86 16.67 12.85 -0.97
C GLY A 86 16.99 11.47 -0.36
N GLU A 87 17.04 11.39 0.97
CA GLU A 87 17.28 10.14 1.71
C GLU A 87 16.14 9.13 1.50
N GLY A 88 14.89 9.57 1.61
CA GLY A 88 13.72 8.73 1.38
C GLY A 88 13.65 8.22 -0.06
N ARG A 89 13.94 9.06 -1.06
CA ARG A 89 14.02 8.61 -2.46
C ARG A 89 15.14 7.59 -2.69
N ALA A 90 16.28 7.74 -2.03
CA ALA A 90 17.37 6.75 -2.10
C ALA A 90 16.97 5.42 -1.44
N ALA A 91 16.33 5.47 -0.26
CA ALA A 91 15.82 4.29 0.42
C ALA A 91 14.72 3.59 -0.39
N LEU A 92 13.84 4.36 -1.04
CA LEU A 92 12.80 3.85 -1.93
C LEU A 92 13.42 3.10 -3.12
N ALA A 93 14.45 3.67 -3.75
CA ALA A 93 15.14 3.02 -4.86
C ALA A 93 15.81 1.70 -4.42
N ALA A 94 16.38 1.67 -3.21
CA ALA A 94 16.95 0.44 -2.65
C ALA A 94 15.87 -0.62 -2.37
N LEU A 95 14.72 -0.22 -1.81
CA LEU A 95 13.56 -1.11 -1.62
C LEU A 95 13.08 -1.65 -2.97
N ASP A 96 12.86 -0.79 -3.96
CA ASP A 96 12.40 -1.21 -5.29
C ASP A 96 13.37 -2.21 -5.95
N ALA A 97 14.68 -1.99 -5.81
CA ALA A 97 15.69 -2.94 -6.26
C ALA A 97 15.61 -4.30 -5.53
N GLU A 98 15.31 -4.32 -4.22
CA GLU A 98 15.10 -5.57 -3.46
C GLU A 98 13.84 -6.33 -3.88
N LEU A 99 12.78 -5.61 -4.23
CA LEU A 99 11.50 -6.21 -4.65
C LEU A 99 11.58 -6.80 -6.06
N ARG A 100 12.51 -6.31 -6.90
CA ARG A 100 12.80 -6.89 -8.20
C ARG A 100 13.49 -8.24 -8.05
N ASP A 101 12.70 -9.30 -8.22
CA ASP A 101 13.17 -10.65 -8.48
C ASP A 101 12.74 -11.07 -9.88
N ALA A 102 13.53 -11.91 -10.56
CA ALA A 102 13.25 -12.40 -11.92
C ALA A 102 11.88 -13.10 -12.04
N ARG A 103 11.33 -13.61 -10.92
CA ARG A 103 10.01 -14.23 -10.85
C ARG A 103 8.92 -13.34 -10.24
N ASN A 104 9.20 -12.05 -9.98
CA ASN A 104 8.33 -11.14 -9.24
C ASN A 104 7.77 -11.77 -7.95
N SER A 105 8.58 -12.59 -7.29
CA SER A 105 8.13 -13.34 -6.10
C SER A 105 8.01 -12.43 -4.87
N ARG A 106 8.84 -11.38 -4.83
CA ARG A 106 8.86 -10.36 -3.77
C ARG A 106 7.96 -9.16 -4.04
N ASN A 107 7.33 -9.05 -5.22
CA ASN A 107 6.48 -7.91 -5.54
C ASN A 107 5.21 -7.92 -4.66
N PRO A 108 4.97 -6.88 -3.83
CA PRO A 108 3.78 -6.75 -2.99
C PRO A 108 2.53 -6.45 -3.83
N GLY A 109 1.98 -7.50 -4.44
CA GLY A 109 0.86 -7.39 -5.38
C GLY A 109 -0.45 -7.01 -4.70
N THR A 110 -0.74 -7.54 -3.52
CA THR A 110 -1.96 -7.17 -2.78
C THR A 110 -1.94 -5.71 -2.38
N THR A 111 -0.78 -5.19 -1.98
CA THR A 111 -0.55 -3.78 -1.69
C THR A 111 -0.79 -2.92 -2.94
N ALA A 112 -0.31 -3.36 -4.11
CA ALA A 112 -0.54 -2.65 -5.36
C ALA A 112 -2.04 -2.59 -5.70
N ASP A 113 -2.77 -3.70 -5.56
CA ASP A 113 -4.22 -3.74 -5.79
C ASP A 113 -4.98 -2.80 -4.84
N LEU A 114 -4.62 -2.78 -3.56
CA LEU A 114 -5.21 -1.89 -2.55
C LEU A 114 -4.88 -0.42 -2.82
N THR A 115 -3.68 -0.13 -3.33
CA THR A 115 -3.27 1.22 -3.74
C THR A 115 -4.10 1.69 -4.93
N CYS A 116 -4.33 0.83 -5.93
CA CYS A 116 -5.21 1.11 -7.06
C CYS A 116 -6.65 1.39 -6.58
N ALA A 117 -7.18 0.59 -5.66
CA ALA A 117 -8.50 0.81 -5.08
C ALA A 117 -8.59 2.16 -4.34
N ALA A 118 -7.55 2.54 -3.59
CA ALA A 118 -7.48 3.82 -2.90
C ALA A 118 -7.45 5.00 -3.88
N LEU A 119 -6.63 4.92 -4.94
CA LEU A 119 -6.61 5.93 -6.00
C LEU A 119 -7.98 6.08 -6.66
N PHE A 120 -8.66 4.96 -6.95
CA PHE A 120 -9.99 4.96 -7.53
C PHE A 120 -11.01 5.68 -6.64
N VAL A 121 -11.02 5.39 -5.32
CA VAL A 121 -11.86 6.08 -4.34
C VAL A 121 -11.58 7.59 -4.35
N VAL A 122 -10.32 7.99 -4.27
CA VAL A 122 -9.95 9.41 -4.25
C VAL A 122 -10.38 10.12 -5.53
N ILE A 123 -10.13 9.53 -6.70
CA ILE A 123 -10.51 10.11 -7.99
C ILE A 123 -12.03 10.24 -8.13
N LEU A 124 -12.80 9.24 -7.69
CA LEU A 124 -14.26 9.30 -7.78
C LEU A 124 -14.86 10.32 -6.80
N GLU A 125 -14.43 10.33 -5.55
CA GLU A 125 -14.99 11.22 -4.54
C GLU A 125 -14.57 12.67 -4.78
N ASP A 126 -13.30 12.90 -5.11
CA ASP A 126 -12.80 14.25 -5.32
C ASP A 126 -13.17 14.77 -6.72
N GLY A 127 -13.27 13.88 -7.72
CA GLY A 127 -13.69 14.20 -9.10
C GLY A 127 -15.19 14.46 -9.27
N TRP A 128 -16.04 13.93 -8.37
CA TRP A 128 -17.47 14.28 -8.33
C TRP A 128 -17.70 15.60 -7.56
N ASN A 129 -16.83 15.92 -6.60
CA ASN A 129 -16.92 17.14 -5.79
C ASN A 129 -16.15 18.34 -6.37
N SER A 130 -15.60 18.26 -7.59
CA SER A 130 -14.83 19.33 -8.24
C SER A 130 -15.55 20.03 -9.40
#